data_AF-A0A419F1E7-F1
#
_entry.id   AF-A0A419F1E7-F1
#
_cell.length_a   1.000
_cell.length_b   1.000
_cell.length_c   1.000
_cell.angle_alpha   90.00
_cell.angle_beta   90.00
_cell.angle_gamma   90.00
#
_symmetry.space_group_name_H-M   'P 1'
#
loop_
_entity.id
_entity.type
_entity.pdbx_description
1 polymer ?
#
loop_
_entity_poly.entity_id
_entity_poly.type
_entity_poly.pdbx_seq_one_letter_code
_entity_poly.pdbx_strand_id
1 'polypeptide(L)' 'MAVCWLFPGKTVHIDAPCLDCGESIHVEMKDGKIINKKPEGIIGHVSVPFFQWMHDPGFA' A
#
# COMPACT_ATOMS: atom_id res chain seq x y z
N MET A 1 1.79 -1.92 -4.34
CA MET A 1 0.53 -2.41 -3.76
C MET A 1 -0.22 -3.37 -4.70
N ALA A 2 0.28 -4.60 -4.85
CA ALA A 2 -0.27 -5.61 -5.76
C ALA A 2 -1.32 -6.52 -5.10
N VAL A 3 -1.40 -6.51 -3.76
CA VAL A 3 -2.25 -7.42 -2.98
C VAL A 3 -3.74 -7.31 -3.35
N CYS A 4 -4.23 -6.11 -3.72
CA CYS A 4 -5.62 -5.94 -4.11
C CYS A 4 -6.01 -6.65 -5.42
N TRP A 5 -5.05 -6.98 -6.29
CA TRP A 5 -5.32 -7.71 -7.54
C TRP A 5 -5.54 -9.21 -7.29
N LEU A 6 -5.07 -9.74 -6.16
CA LEU A 6 -5.26 -11.13 -5.78
C LEU A 6 -6.70 -11.42 -5.29
N PHE A 7 -7.46 -10.37 -4.94
CA PHE A 7 -8.78 -10.48 -4.33
C PHE A 7 -9.82 -9.60 -5.03
N PRO A 8 -10.18 -9.90 -6.29
CA PRO A 8 -11.10 -9.07 -7.07
C PRO A 8 -12.46 -8.90 -6.38
N GLY A 9 -12.96 -7.66 -6.36
CA GLY A 9 -14.24 -7.26 -5.77
C GLY A 9 -14.25 -7.23 -4.23
N LYS A 10 -13.13 -7.55 -3.57
CA LYS A 10 -13.01 -7.52 -2.11
C LYS A 10 -12.32 -6.25 -1.63
N THR A 11 -12.73 -5.79 -0.46
CA THR A 11 -11.98 -4.77 0.27
C THR A 11 -10.85 -5.45 1.02
N VAL A 12 -9.61 -5.01 0.77
CA VAL A 12 -8.40 -5.45 1.46
C VAL A 12 -8.07 -4.42 2.53
N HIS A 13 -7.91 -4.89 3.76
CA HIS A 13 -7.47 -4.09 4.90
C HIS A 13 -5.97 -4.30 5.07
N ILE A 14 -5.23 -3.19 5.16
CA ILE A 14 -3.78 -3.18 5.30
C ILE A 14 -3.44 -2.39 6.56
N ASP A 15 -2.87 -3.11 7.53
CA ASP A 15 -2.36 -2.55 8.77
C ASP A 15 -0.84 -2.65 8.77
N ALA A 16 -0.16 -1.51 8.95
CA ALA A 16 1.29 -1.44 8.97
C ALA A 16 1.76 -0.33 9.92
N PRO A 17 2.98 -0.41 10.47
CA PRO A 17 3.60 0.72 11.15
C PRO A 17 4.15 1.75 10.15
N CYS A 18 4.13 3.02 10.53
CA CYS A 18 4.84 4.08 9.82
C CYS A 18 6.34 3.82 9.85
N LEU A 19 6.99 3.93 8.69
CA LEU A 19 8.43 3.68 8.58
C LEU A 19 9.30 4.71 9.32
N ASP A 20 8.77 5.91 9.58
CA ASP A 20 9.49 6.98 10.27
C ASP A 20 9.25 6.95 11.80
N CYS A 21 7.99 7.05 12.23
CA CYS A 21 7.65 7.17 13.66
C CYS A 21 7.14 5.88 14.31
N GLY A 22 6.83 4.82 13.54
CA GLY A 22 6.30 3.56 14.06
C GLY A 22 4.80 3.57 14.43
N GLU A 23 4.10 4.70 14.31
CA GLU A 23 2.66 4.77 14.57
C GLU A 23 1.86 3.92 13.57
N SER A 24 0.65 3.50 13.97
CA SER A 24 -0.19 2.64 13.14
C SER A 24 -0.75 3.40 11.93
N ILE A 25 -0.60 2.78 10.76
CA ILE A 25 -1.21 3.17 9.50
C ILE A 25 -2.24 2.11 9.12
N HIS A 26 -3.43 2.57 8.77
CA HIS A 26 -4.52 1.76 8.24
C HIS A 26 -4.90 2.23 6.84
N VAL A 27 -5.01 1.29 5.90
CA VAL A 27 -5.46 1.55 4.53
C VAL A 27 -6.48 0.50 4.12
N GLU A 28 -7.61 0.96 3.61
CA GLU A 28 -8.57 0.11 2.90
C GLU A 28 -8.43 0.32 1.41
N MET A 29 -8.28 -0.79 0.68
CA MET A 29 -8.22 -0.80 -0.77
C MET A 29 -9.32 -1.66 -1.35
N LYS A 30 -9.80 -1.29 -2.53
CA LYS A 30 -10.66 -2.14 -3.35
C LYS A 30 -10.33 -1.93 -4.82
N ASP A 31 -10.07 -3.03 -5.53
CA ASP A 31 -9.84 -3.05 -6.98
C ASP A 31 -8.83 -1.99 -7.47
N GLY A 32 -7.66 -1.91 -6.80
CA GLY A 32 -6.59 -0.97 -7.16
C GLY A 32 -6.77 0.46 -6.65
N LYS A 33 -7.85 0.76 -5.92
CA LYS A 33 -8.14 2.10 -5.39
C LYS A 33 -8.10 2.11 -3.88
N ILE A 34 -7.50 3.14 -3.29
CA ILE A 34 -7.62 3.43 -1.86
C ILE A 34 -8.98 4.06 -1.62
N ILE A 35 -9.80 3.45 -0.76
CA ILE A 35 -11.15 3.94 -0.44
C ILE A 35 -11.23 4.58 0.95
N ASN A 36 -10.32 4.21 1.86
CA ASN A 36 -10.19 4.79 3.18
C ASN A 36 -8.74 4.71 3.65
N LYS A 37 -8.27 5.68 4.43
CA LYS A 37 -6.91 5.71 4.96
C LYS A 37 -6.80 6.54 6.24
N LYS A 38 -6.01 6.08 7.20
CA LYS A 38 -5.73 6.77 8.46
C LYS A 38 -4.27 6.53 8.88
N PRO A 39 -3.50 7.56 9.24
CA PRO A 39 -3.84 8.99 9.22
C PRO A 39 -4.07 9.52 7.78
N GLU A 40 -4.59 10.75 7.65
CA GLU A 40 -4.60 11.40 6.34
C GLU A 40 -3.17 11.73 5.88
N GLY A 41 -2.95 11.89 4.58
CA GLY A 41 -1.64 12.27 4.04
C GLY A 41 -0.57 11.19 3.98
N ILE A 42 -0.90 9.90 4.16
CA ILE A 42 0.05 8.78 4.03
C ILE A 42 0.79 8.81 2.67
N ILE A 43 2.10 8.58 2.73
CA ILE A 43 3.00 8.50 1.57
C ILE A 43 3.54 7.07 1.47
N GLY A 44 3.47 6.49 0.27
CA GLY A 44 4.16 5.23 -0.04
C GLY A 44 5.59 5.51 -0.51
N HIS A 45 6.57 4.80 0.05
CA HIS A 45 7.97 4.86 -0.36
C HIS A 45 8.37 3.59 -1.11
N VAL A 46 9.14 3.76 -2.19
CA VAL A 46 9.81 2.66 -2.89
C VAL A 46 11.27 3.05 -3.13
N SER A 47 12.19 2.12 -2.89
CA SER A 47 13.63 2.38 -3.00
C SER A 47 14.18 2.28 -4.43
N VAL A 48 13.32 1.94 -5.40
CA VAL A 48 13.67 1.84 -6.82
C VAL A 48 12.91 2.89 -7.64
N PRO A 49 13.52 3.45 -8.70
CA PRO A 49 12.78 4.27 -9.66
C PRO A 49 11.57 3.53 -10.20
N PHE A 50 10.47 4.24 -10.48
CA PHE A 50 9.21 3.65 -10.96
C PHE A 50 9.39 2.72 -12.18
N PHE A 51 10.29 3.06 -13.11
CA PHE A 51 10.57 2.21 -14.28
C PHE A 51 11.30 0.90 -13.96
N GLN A 52 11.82 0.74 -12.75
CA GLN A 52 12.49 -0.46 -12.26
C GLN A 52 11.64 -1.23 -11.24
N TRP A 53 10.36 -0.89 -11.06
CA TRP A 53 9.53 -1.51 -10.03
C TRP A 53 9.44 -3.04 -10.17
N MET A 54 9.48 -3.56 -11.40
CA MET A 54 9.52 -5.01 -11.69
C MET A 54 10.80 -5.71 -11.22
N HIS A 55 11.89 -4.99 -10.91
CA HIS A 55 13.11 -5.56 -10.34
C HIS A 55 13.00 -5.80 -8.83
N ASP A 56 11.99 -5.24 -8.17
CA ASP A 56 11.68 -5.51 -6.76
C ASP A 56 10.17 -5.69 -6.55
N PRO A 57 9.61 -6.84 -6.99
CA PRO A 57 8.19 -7.11 -6.87
C PRO A 57 7.75 -7.34 -5.41
N GLY A 58 8.68 -7.51 -4.46
CA GLY A 58 8.38 -7.75 -3.05
C GLY A 58 7.77 -6.54 -2.34
N PHE A 59 8.03 -5.33 -2.86
CA PHE A 59 7.43 -4.07 -2.41
C PHE A 59 6.24 -3.60 -3.27
N ALA A 60 5.89 -4.38 -4.31
CA ALA A 60 4.92 -4.00 -5.33
C ALA A 60 3.47 -4.35 -5.04
#